data_AF-A0A349H2M5-F1
#
_entry.id   AF-A0A349H2M5-F1
#
_cell.length_a   1.000
_cell.length_b   1.000
_cell.length_c   1.000
_cell.angle_alpha   90.00
_cell.angle_beta   90.00
_cell.angle_gamma   90.00
#
_symmetry.space_group_name_H-M   'P 1'
#
loop_
_entity.id
_entity.type
_entity.pdbx_description
1 polymer ?
#
loop_
_entity_poly.entity_id
_entity_poly.type
_entity_poly.pdbx_seq_one_letter_code
_entity_poly.pdbx_strand_id
1 'polypeptide(L)'
;MLAHFPEVIWDLPEGQASLWRYRYHEWGAEQFAASFADQIGRWCAGSGIALTGHMMEEPTLSSQTNALGDAMRSYRSMQIPGIDMLCDWEEFNTAKQAQSAARQFGAPGVLSELYGVTGWHFDFNGHKRQGDWQAALGVLFRVHHLSWYCMRGEAKRDYPASISYQSPWYKEYKAVEDHFARVGAVLSRGKALCRVAVIHPIESYWLCAGPLDTSAAERARREERFTHLTEWLLHGLIDSGCRECAARPVGDARRGRADCPALGGFEAGRGTGLGMSAVPVRGPG
;
A
#
# COMPACT_ATOMS: atom_id res chain seq x y z
N MET A 1 -17.51 22.34 -14.34
CA MET A 1 -17.31 20.89 -14.49
C MET A 1 -17.98 20.38 -15.75
N LEU A 2 -19.30 20.49 -15.92
CA LEU A 2 -20.00 19.96 -17.11
C LEU A 2 -19.45 20.48 -18.46
N ALA A 3 -19.14 21.76 -18.56
CA ALA A 3 -18.58 22.35 -19.79
C ALA A 3 -17.21 21.77 -20.21
N HIS A 4 -16.45 21.21 -19.26
CA HIS A 4 -15.11 20.66 -19.48
C HIS A 4 -15.06 19.14 -19.32
N PHE A 5 -16.21 18.49 -19.13
CA PHE A 5 -16.28 17.04 -19.02
C PHE A 5 -15.68 16.30 -20.23
N PRO A 6 -15.80 16.80 -21.49
CA PRO A 6 -15.12 16.17 -22.61
C PRO A 6 -13.60 16.01 -22.42
N GLU A 7 -12.94 16.91 -21.68
CA GLU A 7 -11.48 16.82 -21.44
C GLU A 7 -11.09 15.68 -20.47
N VAL A 8 -12.05 15.19 -19.67
CA VAL A 8 -11.85 14.02 -18.81
C VAL A 8 -11.65 12.78 -19.66
N ILE A 9 -12.41 12.68 -20.76
CA ILE A 9 -12.41 11.51 -21.64
C ILE A 9 -11.40 11.68 -22.79
N TRP A 10 -11.41 12.84 -23.45
CA TRP A 10 -10.65 13.11 -24.67
C TRP A 10 -9.40 13.95 -24.41
N ASP A 11 -8.32 13.63 -25.12
CA ASP A 11 -7.06 14.36 -25.03
C ASP A 11 -7.21 15.76 -25.63
N LEU A 12 -6.55 16.74 -25.00
CA LEU A 12 -6.44 18.07 -25.56
C LEU A 12 -5.49 18.06 -26.76
N PRO A 13 -5.68 18.99 -27.72
CA PRO A 13 -4.77 19.13 -28.86
C PRO A 13 -3.31 19.29 -28.43
N GLU A 14 -2.39 18.88 -29.31
CA GLU A 14 -0.94 19.06 -29.13
C GLU A 14 -0.36 18.40 -27.87
N GLY A 15 -1.06 17.42 -27.29
CA GLY A 15 -0.59 16.69 -26.10
C GLY A 15 -0.64 17.53 -24.82
N GLN A 16 -1.46 18.58 -24.78
CA GLN A 16 -1.62 19.40 -23.58
C GLN A 16 -2.29 18.61 -22.45
N ALA A 17 -1.85 18.87 -21.21
CA ALA A 17 -2.44 18.25 -20.03
C ALA A 17 -3.77 18.94 -19.65
N SER A 18 -4.83 18.16 -19.46
CA SER A 18 -6.09 18.70 -18.94
C SER A 18 -6.07 18.79 -17.42
N LEU A 19 -6.22 20.02 -16.92
CA LEU A 19 -6.46 20.28 -15.50
C LEU A 19 -7.78 19.66 -15.01
N TRP A 20 -8.79 19.55 -15.88
CA TRP A 20 -10.08 18.98 -15.54
C TRP A 20 -10.05 17.46 -15.43
N ARG A 21 -9.25 16.78 -16.26
CA ARG A 21 -8.95 15.35 -16.10
C ARG A 21 -8.26 15.07 -14.77
N TYR A 22 -7.20 15.82 -14.45
CA TYR A 22 -6.52 15.71 -13.16
C TYR A 22 -7.50 15.86 -11.99
N ARG A 23 -8.27 16.96 -11.97
CA ARG A 23 -9.24 17.24 -10.91
C ARG A 23 -10.33 16.18 -10.80
N TYR A 24 -10.73 15.57 -11.92
CA TYR A 24 -11.72 14.49 -11.91
C TYR A 24 -11.18 13.26 -11.18
N HIS A 25 -9.98 12.79 -11.53
CA HIS A 25 -9.37 11.64 -10.86
C HIS A 25 -8.99 11.95 -9.41
N GLU A 26 -8.42 13.12 -9.13
CA GLU A 26 -8.11 13.58 -7.77
C GLU A 26 -9.37 13.60 -6.90
N TRP A 27 -10.46 14.18 -7.41
CA TRP A 27 -11.73 14.23 -6.70
C TRP A 27 -12.29 12.82 -6.47
N GLY A 28 -12.29 11.96 -7.50
CA GLY A 28 -12.79 10.59 -7.39
C GLY A 28 -12.04 9.78 -6.33
N ALA A 29 -10.71 9.81 -6.37
CA ALA A 29 -9.86 9.12 -5.40
C ALA A 29 -10.09 9.64 -3.97
N GLU A 30 -10.17 10.96 -3.80
CA GLU A 30 -10.39 11.57 -2.50
C GLU A 30 -11.79 11.29 -1.95
N GLN A 31 -12.84 11.33 -2.80
CA GLN A 31 -14.19 10.99 -2.36
C GLN A 31 -14.30 9.53 -1.94
N PHE A 32 -13.65 8.62 -2.67
CA PHE A 32 -13.64 7.21 -2.31
C PHE A 32 -12.96 7.00 -0.95
N ALA A 33 -11.74 7.53 -0.76
CA ALA A 33 -11.02 7.42 0.50
C ALA A 33 -11.81 8.06 1.67
N ALA A 34 -12.34 9.27 1.49
CA ALA A 34 -13.06 10.00 2.53
C ALA A 34 -14.43 9.39 2.90
N SER A 35 -15.10 8.77 1.94
CA SER A 35 -16.46 8.22 2.13
C SER A 35 -16.44 6.76 2.60
N PHE A 36 -15.38 6.02 2.27
CA PHE A 36 -15.23 4.61 2.65
C PHE A 36 -14.20 4.44 3.76
N ALA A 37 -12.91 4.54 3.42
CA ALA A 37 -11.81 4.21 4.33
C ALA A 37 -11.80 5.13 5.56
N ASP A 38 -12.00 6.44 5.41
CA ASP A 38 -11.98 7.40 6.52
C ASP A 38 -13.21 7.28 7.42
N GLN A 39 -14.36 6.84 6.91
CA GLN A 39 -15.56 6.63 7.74
C GLN A 39 -15.37 5.39 8.62
N ILE A 40 -15.00 4.27 8.00
CA ILE A 40 -14.80 3.00 8.70
C ILE A 40 -13.60 3.13 9.65
N GLY A 41 -12.50 3.71 9.20
CA GLY A 41 -11.28 3.88 9.99
C GLY A 41 -11.51 4.72 11.25
N ARG A 42 -12.28 5.82 11.15
CA ARG A 42 -12.64 6.63 12.32
C ARG A 42 -13.56 5.87 13.29
N TRP A 43 -14.52 5.12 12.78
CA TRP A 43 -15.39 4.30 13.63
C TRP A 43 -14.61 3.19 14.35
N CYS A 44 -13.73 2.49 13.62
CA CYS A 44 -12.82 1.48 14.16
C CYS A 44 -11.94 2.07 15.26
N ALA A 45 -11.26 3.20 14.99
CA ALA A 45 -10.43 3.88 15.96
C ALA A 45 -11.21 4.31 17.22
N GLY A 46 -12.41 4.89 17.06
CA GLY A 46 -13.28 5.28 18.17
C GLY A 46 -13.81 4.09 18.99
N SER A 47 -13.83 2.89 18.40
CA SER A 47 -14.30 1.65 19.03
C SER A 47 -13.14 0.78 19.57
N GLY A 48 -11.89 1.23 19.44
CA GLY A 48 -10.72 0.45 19.85
C GLY A 48 -10.46 -0.80 18.98
N ILE A 49 -10.93 -0.81 17.73
CA ILE A 49 -10.73 -1.89 16.76
C ILE A 49 -9.77 -1.38 15.68
N ALA A 50 -8.79 -2.20 15.26
CA ALA A 50 -7.93 -1.85 14.14
C ALA A 50 -8.64 -2.16 12.81
N LEU A 51 -8.82 -1.15 11.95
CA LEU A 51 -9.12 -1.36 10.55
C LEU A 51 -7.85 -1.86 9.85
N THR A 52 -7.99 -3.00 9.19
CA THR A 52 -6.96 -3.64 8.37
C THR A 52 -7.58 -4.19 7.10
N GLY A 53 -6.76 -4.34 6.07
CA GLY A 53 -7.16 -4.88 4.77
C GLY A 53 -6.32 -4.27 3.66
N HIS A 54 -6.55 -4.72 2.44
CA HIS A 54 -5.90 -4.21 1.24
C HIS A 54 -6.90 -3.44 0.38
N MET A 55 -6.39 -2.79 -0.66
CA MET A 55 -7.20 -2.13 -1.68
C MET A 55 -7.25 -2.97 -2.95
N MET A 56 -8.30 -2.80 -3.74
CA MET A 56 -8.46 -3.53 -5.00
C MET A 56 -7.50 -2.97 -6.06
N GLU A 57 -6.84 -3.83 -6.86
CA GLU A 57 -6.08 -3.40 -8.06
C GLU A 57 -4.86 -2.48 -7.75
N GLU A 58 -4.13 -2.77 -6.68
CA GLU A 58 -2.93 -2.06 -6.19
C GLU A 58 -1.65 -2.07 -7.08
N PRO A 59 -1.33 -3.09 -7.90
CA PRO A 59 0.03 -3.26 -8.39
C PRO A 59 0.48 -2.25 -9.45
N THR A 60 -0.44 -1.77 -10.29
CA THR A 60 -0.11 -0.94 -11.47
C THR A 60 -0.77 0.43 -11.41
N LEU A 61 -0.19 1.43 -12.07
CA LEU A 61 -0.80 2.76 -12.18
C LEU A 61 -2.13 2.68 -12.91
N SER A 62 -2.21 1.84 -13.95
CA SER A 62 -3.43 1.63 -14.71
C SER A 62 -4.53 0.99 -13.89
N SER A 63 -4.23 -0.08 -13.16
CA SER A 63 -5.19 -0.84 -12.36
C SER A 63 -5.76 0.04 -11.24
N GLN A 64 -4.89 0.75 -10.53
CA GLN A 64 -5.29 1.69 -9.48
C GLN A 64 -6.16 2.82 -10.03
N THR A 65 -5.75 3.44 -11.15
CA THR A 65 -6.51 4.54 -11.76
C THR A 65 -7.94 4.13 -12.13
N ASN A 66 -8.13 2.88 -12.56
CA ASN A 66 -9.42 2.35 -12.97
C ASN A 66 -10.31 1.96 -11.77
N ALA A 67 -9.73 1.47 -10.68
CA ALA A 67 -10.49 0.93 -9.54
C ALA A 67 -10.67 1.92 -8.38
N LEU A 68 -9.62 2.66 -8.03
CA LEU A 68 -9.53 3.45 -6.80
C LEU A 68 -9.13 4.91 -7.04
N GLY A 69 -8.47 5.19 -8.16
CA GLY A 69 -7.66 6.39 -8.38
C GLY A 69 -6.26 6.27 -7.76
N ASP A 70 -6.18 5.97 -6.46
CA ASP A 70 -4.93 5.91 -5.67
C ASP A 70 -5.07 4.99 -4.44
N ALA A 71 -4.25 3.95 -4.34
CA ALA A 71 -4.29 3.02 -3.21
C ALA A 71 -3.81 3.67 -1.88
N MET A 72 -2.73 4.46 -1.93
CA MET A 72 -2.09 4.99 -0.73
C MET A 72 -2.97 5.99 0.03
N ARG A 73 -3.86 6.70 -0.66
CA ARG A 73 -4.86 7.58 -0.05
C ARG A 73 -5.78 6.87 0.91
N SER A 74 -6.18 5.63 0.62
CA SER A 74 -7.09 4.86 1.47
C SER A 74 -6.39 4.35 2.73
N TYR A 75 -5.10 4.04 2.65
CA TYR A 75 -4.33 3.54 3.79
C TYR A 75 -4.18 4.54 4.95
N ARG A 76 -4.38 5.85 4.72
CA ARG A 76 -4.27 6.88 5.78
C ARG A 76 -5.21 6.65 6.97
N SER A 77 -6.29 5.91 6.74
CA SER A 77 -7.32 5.61 7.74
C SER A 77 -7.28 4.17 8.24
N MET A 78 -6.35 3.35 7.75
CA MET A 78 -6.14 1.99 8.22
C MET A 78 -5.13 1.99 9.36
N GLN A 79 -5.52 1.44 10.52
CA GLN A 79 -4.61 1.30 11.66
C GLN A 79 -3.49 0.29 11.35
N ILE A 80 -3.78 -0.70 10.49
CA ILE A 80 -2.82 -1.64 9.95
C ILE A 80 -3.10 -1.74 8.45
N PRO A 81 -2.41 -0.99 7.58
CA PRO A 81 -2.60 -1.14 6.14
C PRO A 81 -2.15 -2.54 5.72
N GLY A 82 -2.82 -3.13 4.74
CA GLY A 82 -2.55 -4.46 4.24
C GLY A 82 -2.42 -4.53 2.73
N ILE A 83 -1.94 -5.67 2.28
CA ILE A 83 -1.84 -6.06 0.87
C ILE A 83 -2.43 -7.45 0.69
N ASP A 84 -2.75 -7.79 -0.55
CA ASP A 84 -3.19 -9.13 -0.92
C ASP A 84 -2.19 -9.80 -1.87
N MET A 85 -1.54 -10.87 -1.41
CA MET A 85 -0.52 -11.62 -2.13
C MET A 85 -0.84 -13.12 -2.15
N LEU A 86 -2.01 -13.46 -2.70
CA LEU A 86 -2.52 -14.84 -2.72
C LEU A 86 -1.67 -15.78 -3.57
N CYS A 87 -1.21 -15.32 -4.72
CA CYS A 87 -0.41 -16.09 -5.68
C CYS A 87 1.08 -16.06 -5.30
N ASP A 88 1.86 -17.04 -5.77
CA ASP A 88 3.33 -17.00 -5.66
C ASP A 88 3.95 -16.01 -6.69
N TRP A 89 3.46 -14.78 -6.66
CA TRP A 89 3.95 -13.64 -7.44
C TRP A 89 4.78 -12.71 -6.56
N GLU A 90 5.55 -11.84 -7.21
CA GLU A 90 6.36 -10.81 -6.57
C GLU A 90 5.85 -9.43 -6.99
N GLU A 91 4.86 -8.87 -6.27
CA GLU A 91 4.35 -7.53 -6.55
C GLU A 91 4.99 -6.49 -5.63
N PHE A 92 6.17 -6.03 -6.03
CA PHE A 92 6.94 -5.09 -5.22
C PHE A 92 6.24 -3.74 -5.04
N ASN A 93 5.56 -3.22 -6.08
CA ASN A 93 4.84 -1.94 -5.98
C ASN A 93 3.73 -1.98 -4.94
N THR A 94 2.94 -3.06 -4.91
CA THR A 94 1.89 -3.30 -3.91
C THR A 94 2.47 -3.22 -2.49
N ALA A 95 3.51 -4.00 -2.21
CA ALA A 95 4.17 -4.01 -0.91
C ALA A 95 4.81 -2.66 -0.54
N LYS A 96 5.49 -2.00 -1.48
CA LYS A 96 6.16 -0.70 -1.25
C LYS A 96 5.18 0.42 -0.97
N GLN A 97 4.01 0.45 -1.61
CA GLN A 97 2.97 1.43 -1.35
C GLN A 97 2.42 1.29 0.08
N ALA A 98 2.00 0.08 0.47
CA ALA A 98 1.49 -0.18 1.83
C ALA A 98 2.56 0.09 2.90
N GLN A 99 3.81 -0.34 2.67
CA GLN A 99 4.93 -0.05 3.58
C GLN A 99 5.15 1.45 3.76
N SER A 100 5.09 2.20 2.66
CA SER A 100 5.30 3.63 2.68
C SER A 100 4.19 4.35 3.44
N ALA A 101 2.93 3.94 3.24
CA ALA A 101 1.79 4.45 3.99
C ALA A 101 1.90 4.11 5.48
N ALA A 102 2.23 2.86 5.83
CA ALA A 102 2.42 2.43 7.21
C ALA A 102 3.45 3.31 7.94
N ARG A 103 4.60 3.55 7.31
CA ARG A 103 5.67 4.40 7.87
C ARG A 103 5.25 5.87 7.99
N GLN A 104 4.48 6.40 7.04
CA GLN A 104 4.04 7.80 7.04
C GLN A 104 2.98 8.08 8.11
N PHE A 105 2.02 7.17 8.26
CA PHE A 105 0.90 7.32 9.18
C PHE A 105 1.18 6.69 10.55
N GLY A 106 2.36 6.14 10.78
CA GLY A 106 2.78 5.60 12.07
C GLY A 106 2.10 4.27 12.43
N ALA A 107 1.65 3.51 11.43
CA ALA A 107 1.13 2.17 11.63
C ALA A 107 2.26 1.21 12.08
N PRO A 108 1.96 0.19 12.89
CA PRO A 108 2.97 -0.71 13.45
C PRO A 108 3.66 -1.61 12.41
N GLY A 109 3.05 -1.77 11.23
CA GLY A 109 3.57 -2.59 10.14
C GLY A 109 2.53 -2.76 9.04
N VAL A 110 2.85 -3.63 8.08
CA VAL A 110 1.93 -4.01 7.00
C VAL A 110 1.41 -5.41 7.24
N LEU A 111 0.14 -5.63 6.94
CA LEU A 111 -0.47 -6.95 6.88
C LEU A 111 -0.40 -7.51 5.45
N SER A 112 -0.19 -8.82 5.28
CA SER A 112 -0.42 -9.46 3.98
C SER A 112 -1.34 -10.65 4.15
N GLU A 113 -2.37 -10.71 3.32
CA GLU A 113 -3.03 -11.97 3.00
C GLU A 113 -2.13 -12.79 2.06
N LEU A 114 -2.01 -14.09 2.32
CA LEU A 114 -1.01 -14.96 1.71
C LEU A 114 -1.57 -16.34 1.37
N TYR A 115 -0.95 -16.97 0.39
CA TYR A 115 -1.15 -18.39 0.03
C TYR A 115 -2.53 -18.75 -0.54
N GLY A 116 -3.37 -17.77 -0.88
CA GLY A 116 -4.74 -18.01 -1.34
C GLY A 116 -4.88 -18.66 -2.71
N VAL A 117 -3.84 -18.66 -3.55
CA VAL A 117 -3.91 -19.19 -4.92
C VAL A 117 -2.69 -20.07 -5.23
N THR A 118 -2.06 -20.66 -4.20
CA THR A 118 -0.86 -21.50 -4.36
C THR A 118 -1.17 -22.98 -4.60
N GLY A 119 -2.43 -23.39 -4.43
CA GLY A 119 -2.88 -24.76 -4.65
C GLY A 119 -2.50 -25.74 -3.52
N TRP A 120 -2.72 -27.03 -3.74
CA TRP A 120 -2.49 -28.07 -2.73
C TRP A 120 -1.05 -28.59 -2.63
N HIS A 121 -0.22 -28.26 -3.62
CA HIS A 121 1.15 -28.76 -3.75
C HIS A 121 2.20 -27.76 -3.23
N PHE A 122 1.76 -26.63 -2.70
CA PHE A 122 2.66 -25.57 -2.26
C PHE A 122 3.47 -26.02 -1.03
N ASP A 123 4.78 -26.14 -1.20
CA ASP A 123 5.67 -26.68 -0.18
C ASP A 123 6.19 -25.60 0.78
N PHE A 124 6.85 -26.01 1.86
CA PHE A 124 7.39 -25.06 2.83
C PHE A 124 8.53 -24.18 2.29
N ASN A 125 9.19 -24.59 1.20
CA ASN A 125 10.16 -23.73 0.52
C ASN A 125 9.47 -22.54 -0.15
N GLY A 126 8.35 -22.79 -0.85
CA GLY A 126 7.50 -21.74 -1.41
C GLY A 126 6.96 -20.81 -0.33
N HIS A 127 6.46 -21.35 0.78
CA HIS A 127 5.98 -20.53 1.90
C HIS A 127 7.09 -19.62 2.44
N LYS A 128 8.29 -20.17 2.63
CA LYS A 128 9.46 -19.39 3.08
C LYS A 128 9.86 -18.33 2.05
N ARG A 129 10.00 -18.69 0.78
CA ARG A 129 10.37 -17.75 -0.30
C ARG A 129 9.41 -16.57 -0.35
N GLN A 130 8.10 -16.83 -0.37
CA GLN A 130 7.08 -15.78 -0.44
C GLN A 130 7.13 -14.88 0.81
N GLY A 131 7.33 -15.46 1.99
CA GLY A 131 7.41 -14.67 3.22
C GLY A 131 8.70 -13.86 3.36
N ASP A 132 9.84 -14.36 2.85
CA ASP A 132 11.15 -13.70 2.98
C ASP A 132 11.16 -12.33 2.29
N TRP A 133 10.72 -12.27 1.02
CA TRP A 133 10.74 -11.01 0.27
C TRP A 133 9.75 -10.00 0.87
N GLN A 134 8.59 -10.46 1.33
CA GLN A 134 7.60 -9.60 1.96
C GLN A 134 8.08 -9.06 3.32
N ALA A 135 8.72 -9.90 4.13
CA ALA A 135 9.33 -9.46 5.38
C ALA A 135 10.43 -8.42 5.13
N ALA A 136 11.23 -8.60 4.08
CA ALA A 136 12.23 -7.62 3.64
C ALA A 136 11.58 -6.28 3.23
N LEU A 137 10.36 -6.33 2.67
CA LEU A 137 9.56 -5.14 2.33
C LEU A 137 8.65 -4.66 3.48
N GLY A 138 8.85 -5.14 4.71
CA GLY A 138 8.20 -4.60 5.90
C GLY A 138 6.79 -5.13 6.18
N VAL A 139 6.40 -6.22 5.53
CA VAL A 139 5.24 -7.02 5.98
C VAL A 139 5.57 -7.65 7.33
N LEU A 140 4.72 -7.38 8.30
CA LEU A 140 4.88 -7.83 9.69
C LEU A 140 3.78 -8.81 10.09
N PHE A 141 2.53 -8.51 9.72
CA PHE A 141 1.39 -9.34 10.05
C PHE A 141 1.08 -10.26 8.88
N ARG A 142 1.20 -11.57 9.10
CA ARG A 142 0.95 -12.58 8.07
C ARG A 142 -0.42 -13.20 8.31
N VAL A 143 -1.29 -13.13 7.32
CA VAL A 143 -2.61 -13.75 7.34
C VAL A 143 -2.65 -14.81 6.27
N HIS A 144 -2.67 -16.07 6.68
CA HIS A 144 -2.86 -17.16 5.73
C HIS A 144 -4.32 -17.17 5.29
N HIS A 145 -4.54 -17.29 3.98
CA HIS A 145 -5.83 -17.11 3.32
C HIS A 145 -7.00 -17.79 4.06
N LEU A 146 -6.89 -19.07 4.42
CA LEU A 146 -8.01 -19.72 5.12
C LEU A 146 -7.70 -21.01 5.89
N SER A 147 -8.37 -21.13 7.04
CA SER A 147 -8.62 -22.38 7.75
C SER A 147 -10.07 -22.80 7.50
N TRP A 148 -10.27 -23.96 6.90
CA TRP A 148 -11.61 -24.40 6.50
C TRP A 148 -12.41 -24.79 7.75
N TYR A 149 -13.65 -24.33 7.84
CA TYR A 149 -14.58 -24.85 8.86
C TYR A 149 -14.95 -26.31 8.57
N CYS A 150 -15.15 -26.67 7.30
CA CYS A 150 -15.50 -28.02 6.89
C CYS A 150 -15.05 -28.33 5.46
N MET A 151 -14.66 -29.58 5.21
CA MET A 151 -14.29 -30.11 3.89
C MET A 151 -15.40 -30.93 3.20
N ARG A 152 -16.64 -30.84 3.68
CA ARG A 152 -17.75 -31.65 3.14
C ARG A 152 -18.23 -31.14 1.78
N GLY A 153 -18.75 -32.07 0.98
CA GLY A 153 -19.41 -31.75 -0.30
C GLY A 153 -18.43 -31.20 -1.32
N GLU A 154 -18.81 -30.09 -1.95
CA GLU A 154 -18.01 -29.44 -3.00
C GLU A 154 -16.79 -28.70 -2.46
N ALA A 155 -16.78 -28.34 -1.17
CA ALA A 155 -15.64 -27.67 -0.55
C ALA A 155 -14.34 -28.46 -0.74
N LYS A 156 -14.36 -29.80 -0.71
CA LYS A 156 -13.16 -30.64 -0.95
C LYS A 156 -12.45 -30.40 -2.29
N ARG A 157 -13.12 -29.75 -3.25
CA ARG A 157 -12.56 -29.40 -4.58
C ARG A 157 -11.98 -27.99 -4.61
N ASP A 158 -12.18 -27.22 -3.55
CA ASP A 158 -11.68 -25.87 -3.42
C ASP A 158 -10.15 -25.86 -3.26
N TYR A 159 -9.52 -24.73 -3.55
CA TYR A 159 -8.08 -24.50 -3.45
C TYR A 159 -7.84 -23.09 -2.91
N PRO A 160 -6.80 -22.86 -2.09
CA PRO A 160 -5.57 -23.63 -1.87
C PRO A 160 -5.69 -24.68 -0.74
N ALA A 161 -4.58 -25.32 -0.35
CA ALA A 161 -4.58 -26.19 0.83
C ALA A 161 -4.99 -25.43 2.10
N SER A 162 -5.87 -26.03 2.91
CA SER A 162 -6.19 -25.53 4.26
C SER A 162 -4.92 -25.47 5.12
N ILE A 163 -4.79 -24.46 5.98
CA ILE A 163 -3.71 -24.39 6.98
C ILE A 163 -4.03 -25.14 8.28
N SER A 164 -5.21 -25.76 8.36
CA SER A 164 -5.73 -26.45 9.54
C SER A 164 -5.71 -27.97 9.37
N TYR A 165 -6.35 -28.70 10.29
CA TYR A 165 -6.30 -30.16 10.44
C TYR A 165 -6.62 -30.97 9.17
N GLN A 166 -7.19 -30.34 8.15
CA GLN A 166 -7.46 -30.99 6.88
C GLN A 166 -6.23 -31.12 5.98
N SER A 167 -5.21 -30.28 6.14
CA SER A 167 -3.94 -30.47 5.46
C SER A 167 -3.11 -31.53 6.18
N PRO A 168 -2.49 -32.49 5.48
CA PRO A 168 -1.59 -33.46 6.09
C PRO A 168 -0.40 -32.82 6.83
N TRP A 169 -0.06 -31.58 6.49
CA TRP A 169 1.13 -30.87 6.96
C TRP A 169 0.83 -29.81 8.03
N TYR A 170 -0.39 -29.81 8.59
CA TYR A 170 -0.84 -28.74 9.50
C TYR A 170 0.02 -28.61 10.77
N LYS A 171 0.61 -29.72 11.25
CA LYS A 171 1.45 -29.73 12.47
C LYS A 171 2.86 -29.21 12.18
N GLU A 172 3.27 -29.24 10.93
CA GLU A 172 4.60 -28.93 10.45
C GLU A 172 4.75 -27.44 10.12
N TYR A 173 3.65 -26.68 9.96
CA TYR A 173 3.67 -25.23 9.71
C TYR A 173 4.49 -24.43 10.72
N LYS A 174 4.66 -24.94 11.96
CA LYS A 174 5.55 -24.33 12.96
C LYS A 174 6.98 -24.14 12.43
N ALA A 175 7.45 -24.97 11.51
CA ALA A 175 8.78 -24.82 10.91
C ALA A 175 8.92 -23.50 10.14
N VAL A 176 7.85 -23.03 9.49
CA VAL A 176 7.81 -21.77 8.74
C VAL A 176 7.34 -20.62 9.63
N GLU A 177 6.26 -20.80 10.39
CA GLU A 177 5.69 -19.70 11.17
C GLU A 177 6.49 -19.36 12.44
N ASP A 178 7.21 -20.32 13.06
CA ASP A 178 8.16 -19.97 14.13
C ASP A 178 9.34 -19.15 13.58
N HIS A 179 9.73 -19.37 12.32
CA HIS A 179 10.75 -18.57 11.65
C HIS A 179 10.26 -17.13 11.48
N PHE A 180 9.08 -16.92 10.89
CA PHE A 180 8.53 -15.58 10.70
C PHE A 180 8.12 -14.88 12.00
N ALA A 181 7.71 -15.63 13.03
CA ALA A 181 7.47 -15.07 14.36
C ALA A 181 8.76 -14.46 14.96
N ARG A 182 9.91 -15.14 14.80
CA ARG A 182 11.21 -14.60 15.25
C ARG A 182 11.64 -13.40 14.42
N VAL A 183 11.45 -13.45 13.09
CA VAL A 183 11.74 -12.32 12.20
C VAL A 183 10.88 -11.10 12.58
N GLY A 184 9.56 -11.28 12.73
CA GLY A 184 8.63 -10.23 13.13
C GLY A 184 8.93 -9.65 14.52
N ALA A 185 9.39 -10.47 15.47
CA ALA A 185 9.82 -10.00 16.79
C ALA A 185 11.04 -9.06 16.71
N VAL A 186 11.91 -9.21 15.72
CA VAL A 186 13.03 -8.29 15.47
C VAL A 186 12.55 -7.05 14.71
N LEU A 187 11.77 -7.24 13.63
CA LEU A 187 11.31 -6.14 12.77
C LEU A 187 10.39 -5.14 13.49
N SER A 188 9.58 -5.60 14.45
CA SER A 188 8.62 -4.77 15.20
C SER A 188 9.24 -3.85 16.26
N ARG A 189 10.49 -4.06 16.66
CA ARG A 189 11.12 -3.31 17.77
C ARG A 189 11.86 -2.06 17.32
N GLY A 190 12.24 -2.01 16.03
CA GLY A 190 13.04 -0.94 15.47
C GLY A 190 12.20 0.13 14.76
N LYS A 191 12.90 1.16 14.29
CA LYS A 191 12.36 2.11 13.31
C LYS A 191 13.11 1.92 12.00
N ALA A 192 12.37 1.78 10.91
CA ALA A 192 12.98 1.64 9.59
C ALA A 192 13.85 2.86 9.23
N LEU A 193 15.05 2.61 8.71
CA LEU A 193 15.97 3.63 8.24
C LEU A 193 15.83 3.81 6.72
N CYS A 194 14.97 4.73 6.30
CA CYS A 194 14.74 5.03 4.88
C CYS A 194 15.31 6.41 4.54
N ARG A 195 16.25 6.49 3.59
CA ARG A 195 16.93 7.74 3.19
C ARG A 195 16.44 8.29 1.87
N VAL A 196 15.85 7.45 1.03
CA VAL A 196 15.34 7.83 -0.29
C VAL A 196 13.83 7.98 -0.20
N ALA A 197 13.32 9.09 -0.71
CA ALA A 197 11.90 9.31 -0.91
C ALA A 197 11.61 9.39 -2.41
N VAL A 198 10.64 8.60 -2.86
CA VAL A 198 10.12 8.60 -4.24
C VAL A 198 8.78 9.30 -4.24
N ILE A 199 8.56 10.19 -5.20
CA ILE A 199 7.24 10.77 -5.42
C ILE A 199 6.42 9.78 -6.25
N HIS A 200 5.27 9.36 -5.73
CA HIS A 200 4.41 8.39 -6.40
C HIS A 200 3.85 8.99 -7.70
N PRO A 201 3.98 8.32 -8.85
CA PRO A 201 3.69 8.93 -10.15
C PRO A 201 2.21 8.89 -10.56
N ILE A 202 1.31 8.36 -9.71
CA ILE A 202 -0.11 8.15 -10.03
C ILE A 202 -0.83 9.42 -10.52
N GLU A 203 -0.57 10.55 -9.85
CA GLU A 203 -1.17 11.84 -10.22
C GLU A 203 -0.75 12.29 -11.63
N SER A 204 0.51 12.00 -12.01
CA SER A 204 0.94 12.25 -13.37
C SER A 204 0.22 11.30 -14.32
N TYR A 205 0.10 10.00 -13.99
CA TYR A 205 -0.54 8.99 -14.83
C TYR A 205 -1.98 9.35 -15.21
N TRP A 206 -2.74 9.96 -14.31
CA TRP A 206 -4.09 10.47 -14.62
C TRP A 206 -4.12 11.45 -15.79
N LEU A 207 -3.06 12.23 -16.01
CA LEU A 207 -2.99 13.18 -17.12
C LEU A 207 -2.99 12.48 -18.49
N CYS A 208 -2.46 11.26 -18.57
CA CYS A 208 -2.45 10.46 -19.80
C CYS A 208 -3.53 9.35 -19.81
N ALA A 209 -4.49 9.36 -18.89
CA ALA A 209 -5.58 8.38 -18.82
C ALA A 209 -6.70 8.69 -19.84
N GLY A 210 -6.32 9.05 -21.06
CA GLY A 210 -7.22 9.33 -22.18
C GLY A 210 -7.54 8.08 -23.01
N PRO A 211 -7.99 8.26 -24.26
CA PRO A 211 -8.34 7.19 -25.18
C PRO A 211 -7.15 6.30 -25.50
N LEU A 212 -7.38 5.00 -25.69
CA LEU A 212 -6.27 4.06 -25.89
C LEU A 212 -5.55 4.26 -27.23
N ASP A 213 -6.25 4.70 -28.27
CA ASP A 213 -5.68 4.98 -29.59
C ASP A 213 -4.66 6.12 -29.56
N THR A 214 -4.83 7.10 -28.68
CA THR A 214 -3.91 8.24 -28.53
C THR A 214 -2.94 8.13 -27.36
N SER A 215 -3.33 7.47 -26.26
CA SER A 215 -2.59 7.50 -25.00
C SER A 215 -1.88 6.20 -24.61
N ALA A 216 -2.13 5.08 -25.31
CA ALA A 216 -1.60 3.76 -24.90
C ALA A 216 -0.07 3.74 -24.75
N ALA A 217 0.67 4.34 -25.68
CA ALA A 217 2.13 4.36 -25.62
C ALA A 217 2.66 5.14 -24.40
N GLU A 218 2.03 6.28 -24.08
CA GLU A 218 2.42 7.10 -22.92
C GLU A 218 2.09 6.40 -21.60
N ARG A 219 0.92 5.76 -21.51
CA ARG A 219 0.49 4.98 -20.34
C ARG A 219 1.46 3.83 -20.09
N ALA A 220 1.77 3.04 -21.12
CA ALA A 220 2.72 1.93 -21.03
C ALA A 220 4.11 2.41 -20.57
N ARG A 221 4.61 3.53 -21.11
CA ARG A 221 5.90 4.10 -20.71
C ARG A 221 5.94 4.51 -19.24
N ARG A 222 4.85 5.07 -18.70
CA ARG A 222 4.79 5.47 -17.29
C ARG A 222 4.69 4.27 -16.35
N GLU A 223 3.93 3.26 -16.76
CA GLU A 223 3.86 1.99 -16.05
C GLU A 223 5.23 1.31 -15.97
N GLU A 224 5.91 1.17 -17.11
CA GLU A 224 7.26 0.60 -17.18
C GLU A 224 8.24 1.36 -16.30
N ARG A 225 8.21 2.71 -16.33
CA ARG A 225 9.06 3.54 -15.48
C ARG A 225 8.77 3.36 -13.99
N PHE A 226 7.51 3.13 -13.61
CA PHE A 226 7.13 2.91 -12.22
C PHE A 226 7.66 1.57 -11.71
N THR A 227 7.40 0.48 -12.45
CA THR A 227 7.91 -0.85 -12.13
C THR A 227 9.44 -0.88 -12.12
N HIS A 228 10.07 -0.38 -13.18
CA HIS A 228 11.53 -0.40 -13.31
C HIS A 228 12.22 0.46 -12.23
N LEU A 229 11.63 1.58 -11.81
CA LEU A 229 12.19 2.37 -10.70
C LEU A 229 12.18 1.57 -9.39
N THR A 230 11.08 0.91 -9.07
CA THR A 230 10.97 0.08 -7.86
C THR A 230 11.97 -1.08 -7.91
N GLU A 231 12.02 -1.81 -9.02
CA GLU A 231 12.97 -2.92 -9.21
C GLU A 231 14.43 -2.45 -9.13
N TRP A 232 14.77 -1.35 -9.80
CA TRP A 232 16.12 -0.79 -9.79
C TRP A 232 16.57 -0.42 -8.38
N LEU A 233 15.70 0.21 -7.59
CA LEU A 233 16.00 0.54 -6.20
C LEU A 233 16.15 -0.72 -5.34
N LEU A 234 15.23 -1.68 -5.46
CA LEU A 234 15.24 -2.90 -4.64
C LEU A 234 16.43 -3.80 -4.94
N HIS A 235 16.71 -4.07 -6.22
CA HIS A 235 17.88 -4.88 -6.62
C HIS A 235 19.20 -4.14 -6.41
N GLY A 236 19.19 -2.81 -6.36
CA GLY A 236 20.29 -1.97 -5.92
C GLY A 236 20.49 -1.95 -4.39
N LEU A 237 19.67 -2.66 -3.61
CA LEU A 237 19.67 -2.67 -2.14
C LEU A 237 19.41 -1.29 -1.52
N ILE A 238 18.62 -0.46 -2.20
CA ILE A 238 18.24 0.88 -1.76
C ILE A 238 16.79 0.85 -1.27
N ASP A 239 16.59 0.92 0.06
CA ASP A 239 15.25 1.11 0.61
C ASP A 239 14.75 2.53 0.35
N SER A 240 13.52 2.62 -0.14
CA SER A 240 12.85 3.86 -0.53
C SER A 240 11.43 3.93 0.05
N GLY A 241 10.95 5.13 0.34
CA GLY A 241 9.55 5.38 0.73
C GLY A 241 8.84 6.16 -0.36
N CYS A 242 7.65 5.75 -0.74
CA CYS A 242 6.79 6.47 -1.67
C CYS A 242 5.98 7.54 -0.94
N ARG A 243 5.97 8.79 -1.40
CA ARG A 243 5.08 9.84 -0.94
C ARG A 243 4.19 10.30 -2.09
N GLU A 244 2.92 10.54 -1.80
CA GLU A 244 2.07 11.32 -2.70
C GLU A 244 2.32 12.81 -2.49
N CYS A 245 2.07 13.61 -3.53
CA CYS A 245 2.10 15.07 -3.43
C CYS A 245 0.92 15.60 -2.59
N ALA A 246 -0.23 14.91 -2.59
CA ALA A 246 -1.47 15.38 -1.98
C ALA A 246 -1.98 14.56 -0.79
N ALA A 247 -1.24 13.58 -0.26
CA ALA A 247 -1.63 12.84 0.93
C ALA A 247 -1.74 13.78 2.15
N ARG A 248 -2.97 14.21 2.45
CA ARG A 248 -3.28 15.05 3.61
C ARG A 248 -3.67 14.19 4.81
N PRO A 249 -3.23 14.54 6.03
CA PRO A 249 -3.71 13.90 7.25
C PRO A 249 -5.24 14.03 7.39
N VAL A 250 -5.87 13.00 7.98
CA VAL A 250 -7.31 12.98 8.30
C VAL A 250 -7.61 14.08 9.33
N GLY A 251 -7.94 15.27 8.84
CA GLY A 251 -8.19 16.45 9.68
C GLY A 251 -8.14 17.78 8.92
N ASP A 252 -7.44 17.84 7.79
CA ASP A 252 -7.24 19.10 7.04
C ASP A 252 -8.20 19.26 5.83
N ALA A 253 -9.21 18.39 5.73
CA ALA A 253 -10.21 18.40 4.65
C ALA A 253 -11.11 19.66 4.63
N ARG A 254 -10.96 20.60 5.58
CA ARG A 254 -11.77 21.83 5.68
C ARG A 254 -11.02 23.13 5.36
N ARG A 255 -9.70 23.12 5.11
CA ARG A 255 -8.99 24.31 4.63
C ARG A 255 -9.00 24.34 3.11
N GLY A 256 -10.02 24.99 2.57
CA GLY A 256 -10.10 25.32 1.16
C GLY A 256 -9.09 26.40 0.77
N ARG A 257 -8.45 26.15 -0.39
CA ARG A 257 -7.78 27.09 -1.31
C ARG A 257 -6.65 27.98 -0.78
N ALA A 258 -5.62 28.04 -1.64
CA ALA A 258 -4.37 28.80 -1.57
C ALA A 258 -3.24 28.09 -0.81
N ASP A 259 -2.06 28.14 -1.43
CA ASP A 259 -0.75 27.76 -0.88
C ASP A 259 -0.35 26.28 -1.01
N CYS A 260 -0.12 25.86 -2.25
CA CYS A 260 1.01 24.97 -2.53
C CYS A 260 2.28 25.84 -2.43
N PRO A 261 3.19 25.64 -1.45
CA PRO A 261 4.43 26.40 -1.44
C PRO A 261 5.29 25.91 -2.59
N ALA A 262 5.60 26.83 -3.52
CA ALA A 262 6.64 26.63 -4.50
C ALA A 262 7.93 26.20 -3.78
N LEU A 263 8.63 25.23 -4.39
CA LEU A 263 9.93 24.71 -3.99
C LEU A 263 10.90 25.87 -3.67
N GLY A 264 11.06 26.18 -2.38
CA GLY A 264 12.01 27.15 -1.85
C GLY A 264 13.21 26.42 -1.23
N GLY A 265 14.42 26.85 -1.62
CA GLY A 265 15.68 26.19 -1.34
C GLY A 265 15.96 25.88 0.13
N PHE A 266 16.61 24.74 0.34
CA PHE A 266 17.11 24.29 1.63
C PHE A 266 18.41 25.07 1.94
N GLU A 267 18.30 26.16 2.70
CA GLU A 267 19.47 26.79 3.32
C GLU A 267 19.87 26.06 4.61
N ALA A 268 21.15 25.69 4.68
CA ALA A 268 21.77 25.11 5.86
C ALA A 268 22.03 26.19 6.92
N GLY A 269 21.37 26.09 8.06
CA GLY A 269 21.59 26.97 9.22
C GLY A 269 21.93 26.17 10.48
N ARG A 270 23.14 26.37 10.98
CA ARG A 270 23.70 25.80 12.22
C ARG A 270 23.04 26.42 13.47
N GLY A 271 22.97 25.65 14.56
CA GLY A 271 23.26 26.20 15.90
C GLY A 271 22.17 26.17 16.97
N THR A 272 22.46 25.37 18.01
CA THR A 272 22.25 25.60 19.46
C THR A 272 20.86 25.57 20.09
N GLY A 273 20.62 24.50 20.87
CA GLY A 273 20.39 24.62 22.32
C GLY A 273 18.95 24.57 22.85
N LEU A 274 18.80 23.85 23.98
CA LEU A 274 17.61 23.66 24.84
C LEU A 274 16.58 22.67 24.27
N GLY A 275 16.29 21.50 24.84
CA GLY A 275 16.43 21.02 26.21
C GLY A 275 15.04 20.77 26.78
N MET A 276 14.48 19.57 26.59
CA MET A 276 13.47 19.00 27.48
C MET A 276 13.38 17.48 27.31
N SER A 277 13.64 16.80 28.43
CA SER A 277 13.53 15.37 28.64
C SER A 277 12.20 15.09 29.34
N ALA A 278 11.51 14.00 28.96
CA ALA A 278 10.48 13.38 29.79
C ALA A 278 10.34 11.88 29.44
N VAL A 279 10.65 11.04 30.42
CA VAL A 279 10.45 9.57 30.49
C VAL A 279 10.15 9.28 31.97
N PRO A 280 9.41 8.24 32.37
CA PRO A 280 8.08 7.75 31.97
C PRO A 280 7.12 7.74 33.21
N VAL A 281 5.85 7.35 33.04
CA VAL A 281 5.01 6.91 34.18
C VAL A 281 4.63 5.45 33.99
N ARG A 282 5.21 4.58 34.81
CA ARG A 282 4.63 3.30 35.21
C ARG A 282 4.10 3.46 36.63
N GLY A 283 2.94 2.89 36.92
CA GLY A 283 2.46 2.65 38.27
C GLY A 283 1.31 1.64 38.27
N PRO A 284 1.29 0.65 39.17
CA PRO A 284 0.53 -0.58 39.03
C PRO A 284 -0.81 -0.58 39.78
N GLY A 285 -1.71 -1.49 39.38
CA GLY A 285 -2.93 -1.91 40.06
C GLY A 285 -3.46 -3.16 39.40
#